data_AF-A0A958X4K7-F1
#
_entry.id   AF-A0A958X4K7-F1
#
_cell.length_a   1.000
_cell.length_b   1.000
_cell.length_c   1.000
_cell.angle_alpha   90.00
_cell.angle_beta   90.00
_cell.angle_gamma   90.00
#
_symmetry.space_group_name_H-M   'P 1'
#
loop_
_entity.id
_entity.type
_entity.pdbx_description
1 polymer ?
#
loop_
_entity_poly.entity_id
_entity_poly.type
_entity_poly.pdbx_seq_one_letter_code
_entity_poly.pdbx_strand_id
1 'polypeptide(L)'
;MAIPSNPWQSMWSRLPKPLQNRYYLTLVVFLFILVFLDRHSLWTQWRLYRAHDRLEQDCKFYEEKIKEAREEAEDFERTKEKYAREHYYMKRSNEDVYIIQEEGK
;
A
#
# COMPACT_ATOMS: atom_id res chain seq x y z
N MET A 1 30.58 1.40 -60.78
CA MET A 1 29.31 1.36 -60.01
C MET A 1 29.67 1.72 -58.57
N ALA A 2 29.29 2.91 -58.09
CA ALA A 2 29.62 3.36 -56.74
C ALA A 2 28.67 2.70 -55.73
N ILE A 3 29.22 1.99 -54.75
CA ILE A 3 28.46 1.42 -53.65
C ILE A 3 28.13 2.57 -52.69
N PRO A 4 26.85 2.84 -52.35
CA PRO A 4 26.52 3.95 -51.45
C PRO A 4 27.11 3.69 -50.06
N SER A 5 27.77 4.69 -49.51
CA SER A 5 28.29 4.63 -48.14
C SER A 5 27.12 4.54 -47.16
N ASN A 6 27.10 3.48 -46.36
CA ASN A 6 26.03 3.23 -45.41
C ASN A 6 26.26 4.14 -44.18
N PRO A 7 25.36 5.09 -43.86
CA PRO A 7 25.58 6.10 -42.81
C PRO A 7 25.89 5.51 -41.43
N TRP A 8 25.42 4.28 -41.19
CA TRP A 8 25.63 3.49 -39.98
C TRP A 8 27.08 3.05 -39.74
N GLN A 9 27.96 3.07 -40.75
CA GLN A 9 29.37 2.68 -40.60
C GLN A 9 30.14 3.60 -39.64
N SER A 10 29.83 4.90 -39.67
CA SER A 10 30.46 5.91 -38.82
C SER A 10 30.18 5.70 -37.31
N MET A 11 29.03 5.10 -37.00
CA MET A 11 28.66 4.72 -35.64
C MET A 11 29.32 3.40 -35.23
N TRP A 12 29.46 2.46 -36.16
CA TRP A 12 30.11 1.17 -35.90
C TRP A 12 31.61 1.29 -35.61
N SER A 13 32.31 2.21 -36.30
CA SER A 13 33.75 2.46 -36.10
C SER A 13 34.09 3.11 -34.76
N ARG A 14 33.10 3.68 -34.06
CA ARG A 14 33.27 4.31 -32.74
C ARG A 14 33.11 3.33 -31.57
N LEU A 15 32.63 2.11 -31.83
CA LEU A 15 32.44 1.09 -30.81
C LEU A 15 33.75 0.37 -30.49
N PRO A 16 34.01 0.01 -29.22
CA PRO A 16 35.18 -0.78 -28.82
C PRO A 16 35.27 -2.10 -29.61
N LYS A 17 36.50 -2.53 -29.94
CA LYS A 17 36.77 -3.77 -30.68
C LYS A 17 35.98 -5.02 -30.22
N PRO A 18 35.76 -5.30 -28.92
CA PRO A 18 34.95 -6.46 -28.51
C PRO A 18 33.47 -6.37 -28.92
N LEU A 19 32.91 -5.16 -29.01
CA LEU A 19 31.51 -4.93 -29.39
C LEU A 19 31.25 -4.99 -30.90
N GLN A 20 32.32 -4.96 -31.72
CA GLN A 20 32.20 -5.14 -33.16
C GLN A 20 32.00 -6.61 -33.57
N ASN A 21 32.22 -7.56 -32.65
CA ASN A 21 31.97 -8.98 -32.89
C ASN A 21 30.47 -9.28 -32.81
N ARG A 22 29.90 -9.79 -33.91
CA ARG A 22 28.49 -10.20 -34.01
C ARG A 22 28.03 -11.12 -32.87
N TYR A 23 28.88 -12.05 -32.42
CA TYR A 23 28.54 -12.99 -31.34
C TYR A 23 28.46 -12.31 -29.98
N TYR A 24 29.34 -11.33 -29.72
CA TYR A 24 29.34 -10.59 -28.47
C TYR A 24 28.15 -9.65 -28.40
N LEU A 25 27.82 -8.97 -29.51
CA LEU A 25 26.68 -8.07 -29.57
C LEU A 25 25.36 -8.83 -29.39
N THR A 26 25.21 -10.02 -30.00
CA THR A 26 24.04 -10.88 -29.75
C THR A 26 23.97 -11.36 -28.31
N LEU A 27 25.09 -11.66 -27.68
CA LEU A 27 25.15 -12.12 -26.28
C LEU A 27 24.79 -10.98 -25.31
N VAL A 28 25.27 -9.77 -25.54
CA VAL A 28 24.93 -8.58 -24.74
C VAL A 28 23.45 -8.26 -24.86
N VAL A 29 22.89 -8.28 -26.07
CA VAL A 29 21.44 -8.06 -26.28
C VAL A 29 20.62 -9.16 -25.61
N PHE A 30 21.05 -10.43 -25.71
CA PHE A 30 20.39 -11.55 -25.06
C PHE A 30 20.40 -11.42 -23.52
N LEU A 31 21.55 -11.09 -22.93
CA LEU A 31 21.66 -10.83 -21.50
C LEU A 31 20.84 -9.61 -21.07
N PHE A 32 20.83 -8.56 -21.88
CA PHE A 32 20.02 -7.38 -21.62
C PHE A 32 18.52 -7.72 -21.60
N ILE A 33 18.03 -8.56 -22.52
CA ILE A 33 16.63 -9.02 -22.51
C ILE A 33 16.34 -9.85 -21.27
N LEU A 34 17.23 -10.76 -20.88
CA LEU A 34 17.05 -11.57 -19.67
C LEU A 34 17.08 -10.74 -18.37
N VAL A 35 17.87 -9.67 -18.33
CA VAL A 35 18.01 -8.84 -17.11
C VAL A 35 16.91 -7.78 -17.02
N PHE A 36 16.53 -7.16 -18.14
CA PHE A 36 15.63 -6.00 -18.17
C PHE A 36 14.21 -6.32 -18.63
N LEU A 37 14.03 -7.26 -19.56
CA LEU A 37 12.73 -7.56 -20.16
C LEU A 37 12.05 -8.78 -19.50
N ASP A 38 12.80 -9.60 -18.75
CA ASP A 38 12.25 -10.74 -18.04
C ASP A 38 11.41 -10.32 -16.81
N ARG A 39 10.53 -11.23 -16.38
CA ARG A 39 9.52 -11.04 -15.33
C ARG A 39 10.11 -10.62 -13.97
N HIS A 40 11.41 -10.80 -13.78
CA HIS A 40 12.21 -10.36 -12.63
C HIS A 40 12.75 -8.93 -12.76
N SER A 41 12.09 -8.06 -13.53
CA SER A 41 12.49 -6.65 -13.59
C SER A 41 12.56 -6.04 -12.18
N LEU A 42 13.61 -5.25 -11.93
CA LEU A 42 13.80 -4.51 -10.67
C LEU A 42 12.57 -3.65 -10.32
N TRP A 43 11.84 -3.19 -11.35
CA TRP A 43 10.60 -2.44 -11.20
C TRP A 43 9.48 -3.26 -10.52
N THR A 44 9.28 -4.51 -10.96
CA THR A 44 8.29 -5.40 -10.36
C THR A 44 8.62 -5.67 -8.90
N GLN A 45 9.89 -5.93 -8.60
CA GLN A 45 10.35 -6.22 -7.24
C GLN A 45 10.19 -5.01 -6.31
N TRP A 46 10.50 -3.81 -6.80
CA TRP A 46 10.30 -2.59 -6.03
C TRP A 46 8.82 -2.30 -5.75
N ARG A 47 7.94 -2.54 -6.72
CA ARG A 47 6.49 -2.42 -6.51
C ARG A 47 5.98 -3.45 -5.49
N LEU A 48 6.49 -4.68 -5.56
CA LEU A 48 6.12 -5.74 -4.62
C LEU A 48 6.57 -5.41 -3.20
N TYR A 49 7.80 -4.91 -3.04
CA TYR A 49 8.32 -4.48 -1.73
C TYR A 49 7.49 -3.35 -1.13
N ARG A 50 7.12 -2.33 -1.92
CA ARG A 50 6.22 -1.26 -1.45
C ARG A 50 4.82 -1.77 -1.10
N ALA A 51 4.29 -2.72 -1.86
CA ALA A 51 3.00 -3.34 -1.53
C ALA A 51 3.09 -4.12 -0.20
N HIS A 52 4.17 -4.85 0.01
CA HIS A 52 4.41 -5.57 1.26
C HIS A 52 4.47 -4.62 2.47
N ASP A 53 5.29 -3.57 2.40
CA ASP A 53 5.43 -2.58 3.47
C ASP A 53 4.10 -1.88 3.78
N ARG A 54 3.32 -1.56 2.75
CA ARG A 54 1.98 -1.00 2.92
C ARG A 54 1.03 -1.97 3.63
N LEU A 55 0.99 -3.23 3.22
CA LEU A 55 0.15 -4.24 3.87
C LEU A 55 0.54 -4.44 5.34
N GLU A 56 1.84 -4.41 5.64
CA GLU A 56 2.33 -4.53 7.02
C GLU A 56 1.92 -3.32 7.88
N GLN A 57 1.98 -2.11 7.33
CA GLN A 57 1.50 -0.89 7.98
C GLN A 57 -0.02 -0.93 8.21
N ASP A 58 -0.78 -1.34 7.19
CA ASP A 58 -2.23 -1.48 7.29
C ASP A 58 -2.59 -2.51 8.38
N CYS A 59 -1.87 -3.63 8.46
CA CYS A 59 -2.06 -4.64 9.51
C CYS A 59 -1.87 -4.06 10.91
N LYS A 60 -0.73 -3.38 11.14
CA LYS A 60 -0.43 -2.73 12.44
C LYS A 60 -1.48 -1.68 12.82
N PHE A 61 -1.90 -0.88 11.84
CA PHE A 61 -2.94 0.13 12.05
C PHE A 61 -4.27 -0.47 12.49
N TYR A 62 -4.72 -1.56 11.85
CA TYR A 62 -5.98 -2.20 12.21
C TYR A 62 -5.89 -2.97 13.54
N GLU A 63 -4.74 -3.57 13.86
CA GLU A 63 -4.52 -4.18 15.18
C GLU A 63 -4.66 -3.15 16.31
N GLU A 64 -4.08 -1.97 16.14
CA GLU A 64 -4.22 -0.86 17.10
C GLU A 64 -5.68 -0.39 17.21
N LYS A 65 -6.38 -0.25 16.09
CA LYS A 65 -7.81 0.10 16.08
C LYS A 65 -8.70 -0.93 16.75
N ILE A 66 -8.40 -2.22 16.59
CA ILE A 66 -9.13 -3.29 17.27
C ILE A 66 -8.91 -3.20 18.78
N LYS A 67 -7.67 -2.89 19.21
CA LYS A 67 -7.37 -2.72 20.63
C LYS A 67 -8.12 -1.52 21.23
N GLU A 68 -8.06 -0.36 20.58
CA GLU A 68 -8.78 0.85 20.99
C GLU A 68 -10.29 0.59 21.08
N ALA A 69 -10.89 -0.05 20.06
CA ALA A 69 -12.31 -0.36 20.05
C ALA A 69 -12.72 -1.36 21.14
N ARG A 70 -11.85 -2.29 21.54
CA ARG A 70 -12.11 -3.21 22.65
C ARG A 70 -12.09 -2.48 23.99
N GLU A 71 -11.13 -1.59 24.20
CA GLU A 71 -11.06 -0.76 25.41
C GLU A 71 -12.31 0.13 25.51
N GLU A 72 -12.72 0.76 24.41
CA GLU A 72 -13.94 1.58 24.36
C GLU A 72 -15.21 0.74 24.61
N ALA A 73 -15.29 -0.48 24.07
CA ALA A 73 -16.41 -1.38 24.31
C ALA A 73 -16.51 -1.82 25.78
N GLU A 74 -15.37 -2.09 26.44
CA GLU A 74 -15.35 -2.39 27.87
C GLU A 74 -15.80 -1.20 28.71
N ASP A 75 -15.35 0.01 28.39
CA ASP A 75 -15.78 1.23 29.07
C ASP A 75 -17.26 1.55 28.82
N PHE A 76 -17.76 1.26 27.62
CA PHE A 76 -19.17 1.35 27.29
C PHE A 76 -20.01 0.38 28.12
N GLU A 77 -19.59 -0.88 28.28
CA GLU A 77 -20.31 -1.84 29.12
C GLU A 77 -20.42 -1.39 30.59
N ARG A 78 -19.43 -0.66 31.09
CA ARG A 78 -19.44 -0.05 32.43
C ARG A 78 -20.35 1.17 32.51
N THR A 79 -20.45 1.93 31.42
CA THR A 79 -21.16 3.22 31.35
C THR A 79 -22.57 3.09 30.74
N LYS A 80 -22.94 1.93 30.20
CA LYS A 80 -24.19 1.71 29.46
C LYS A 80 -25.45 2.10 30.21
N GLU A 81 -25.50 1.81 31.52
CA GLU A 81 -26.67 2.15 32.34
C GLU A 81 -26.78 3.66 32.53
N LYS A 82 -25.65 4.34 32.72
CA LYS A 82 -25.60 5.80 32.80
C LYS A 82 -26.05 6.43 31.48
N TYR A 83 -25.51 5.97 30.35
CA TYR A 83 -25.86 6.45 29.01
C TYR A 83 -27.35 6.24 28.70
N ALA A 84 -27.89 5.05 29.00
CA ALA A 84 -29.31 4.76 28.81
C ALA A 84 -30.23 5.64 29.68
N ARG A 85 -29.81 5.99 30.89
CA ARG A 85 -30.56 6.87 31.80
C ARG A 85 -30.49 8.34 31.38
N GLU A 86 -29.33 8.81 30.94
CA GLU A 86 -29.12 10.22 30.55
C GLU A 86 -29.75 10.57 29.20
N HIS A 87 -29.62 9.70 28.20
CA HIS A 87 -30.10 9.99 26.84
C HIS A 87 -31.49 9.46 26.54
N TYR A 88 -31.88 8.34 27.15
CA TYR A 88 -33.13 7.65 26.82
C TYR A 88 -34.10 7.54 27.98
N TYR A 89 -33.75 8.09 29.17
CA TYR A 89 -34.57 8.05 30.39
C TYR A 89 -35.09 6.65 30.73
N MET A 90 -34.31 5.61 30.40
CA MET A 90 -34.71 4.22 30.63
C MET A 90 -34.80 3.92 32.13
N LYS A 91 -35.83 3.16 32.53
CA LYS A 91 -36.09 2.77 33.92
C LYS A 91 -36.26 1.25 34.06
N ARG A 92 -35.97 0.73 35.26
CA ARG A 92 -36.28 -0.66 35.61
C ARG A 92 -37.75 -0.80 36.00
N SER A 93 -38.30 -2.01 35.89
CA SER A 93 -39.73 -2.29 36.14
C SER A 93 -40.18 -1.99 37.56
N ASN A 94 -39.24 -1.93 38.51
CA ASN A 94 -39.45 -1.70 39.94
C ASN A 94 -38.98 -0.31 40.40
N GLU A 95 -38.78 0.64 39.48
CA GLU A 95 -38.28 1.98 39.77
C GLU A 95 -39.19 3.06 39.15
N ASP A 96 -39.49 4.10 39.93
CA ASP A 96 -40.21 5.28 39.47
C ASP A 96 -39.24 6.44 39.24
N VAL A 97 -39.16 6.90 37.98
CA VAL A 97 -38.25 7.96 37.54
C VAL A 97 -39.05 9.24 37.33
N TYR A 98 -38.64 10.33 37.99
CA TYR A 98 -39.25 11.65 37.88
C TYR A 98 -38.36 12.56 37.04
N ILE A 99 -38.91 13.11 35.95
CA ILE A 99 -38.21 14.09 35.10
C ILE A 99 -38.70 15.48 35.53
N ILE A 100 -37.83 16.25 36.17
CA ILE A 100 -38.14 17.62 36.59
C ILE A 100 -37.75 18.53 35.43
N GLN A 101 -38.74 19.06 34.71
CA GLN A 101 -38.52 20.17 33.78
C GLN A 101 -38.62 21.46 34.57
N GLU A 102 -37.59 22.31 34.50
CA GLU A 102 -37.77 23.70 34.91
C GLU A 102 -38.76 24.34 33.93
N GLU A 103 -39.96 24.67 34.41
CA GLU A 103 -40.88 25.50 33.65
C GLU A 103 -40.17 26.83 33.36
N GLY A 104 -39.88 27.06 32.09
CA GLY A 104 -39.27 28.30 31.63
C GLY A 104 -40.08 29.49 32.14
N LYS A 105 -39.37 30.46 32.70
CA LYS A 105 -39.87 31.84 32.84
C LYS A 105 -40.19 32.43 31.48
#